data_AF-A0A2C9CQN9-F1
#
_entry.id   AF-A0A2C9CQN9-F1
#
_cell.length_a   1.000
_cell.length_b   1.000
_cell.length_c   1.000
_cell.angle_alpha   90.00
_cell.angle_beta   90.00
_cell.angle_gamma   90.00
#
_symmetry.space_group_name_H-M   'P 1'
#
loop_
_entity.id
_entity.type
_entity.pdbx_description
1 polymer ?
#
loop_
_entity_poly.entity_id
_entity_poly.type
_entity_poly.pdbx_seq_one_letter_code
_entity_poly.pdbx_strand_id
1 'polypeptide(L)'
;MKNTIIALTTAATLASTAAFADAHSEMTMGEGLTMFETLVSNELSALGVEVDVSTLTMGQLAQIKDVVESDESTSEQTRNIEAIIN
;
A
#
# COMPACT_ATOMS: atom_id res chain seq x y z
N MET A 1 -30.67 47.13 -1.51
CA MET A 1 -31.45 46.17 -0.70
C MET A 1 -32.27 45.30 -1.63
N LYS A 2 -32.21 43.99 -1.40
CA LYS A 2 -33.14 42.91 -1.82
C LYS A 2 -33.34 42.67 -3.32
N ASN A 3 -32.61 41.68 -3.84
CA ASN A 3 -33.05 40.90 -5.00
C ASN A 3 -33.30 39.46 -4.56
N THR A 4 -34.46 38.97 -4.95
CA THR A 4 -35.20 37.83 -4.40
C THR A 4 -35.22 36.71 -5.43
N ILE A 5 -34.81 35.49 -4.99
CA ILE A 5 -35.23 34.15 -5.43
C ILE A 5 -34.79 33.68 -6.84
N ILE A 6 -34.39 32.40 -6.93
CA ILE A 6 -34.83 31.34 -7.87
C ILE A 6 -33.81 30.17 -7.73
N ALA A 7 -34.15 29.16 -6.93
CA ALA A 7 -34.67 27.83 -7.31
C ALA A 7 -33.55 26.78 -7.46
N LEU A 8 -33.31 26.09 -6.36
CA LEU A 8 -32.48 24.88 -6.29
C LEU A 8 -33.37 23.67 -6.63
N THR A 9 -33.39 23.27 -7.89
CA THR A 9 -34.06 22.03 -8.33
C THR A 9 -33.16 21.23 -9.24
N THR A 10 -32.44 20.28 -8.65
CA THR A 10 -31.86 19.14 -9.36
C THR A 10 -32.01 17.90 -8.48
N ALA A 11 -33.25 17.45 -8.33
CA ALA A 11 -33.54 16.09 -7.90
C ALA A 11 -33.59 15.20 -9.15
N ALA A 12 -32.42 14.76 -9.62
CA ALA A 12 -32.32 13.62 -10.52
C ALA A 12 -32.10 12.38 -9.65
N THR A 13 -33.20 11.68 -9.35
CA THR A 13 -33.22 10.36 -8.74
C THR A 13 -32.40 9.38 -9.60
N LEU A 14 -31.16 9.11 -9.19
CA LEU A 14 -30.38 7.97 -9.68
C LEU A 14 -30.95 6.68 -9.09
N ALA A 15 -32.05 6.22 -9.67
CA ALA A 15 -32.60 4.89 -9.43
C ALA A 15 -31.80 3.86 -10.25
N SER A 16 -30.63 3.47 -9.73
CA SER A 16 -29.86 2.34 -10.26
C SER A 16 -28.92 1.77 -9.19
N THR A 17 -29.45 1.47 -8.01
CA THR A 17 -28.68 0.95 -6.85
C THR A 17 -28.68 -0.58 -6.70
N ALA A 18 -29.19 -1.37 -7.65
CA ALA A 18 -29.24 -2.83 -7.48
C ALA A 18 -28.12 -3.64 -8.15
N ALA A 19 -27.32 -3.05 -9.05
CA ALA A 19 -26.31 -3.78 -9.84
C ALA A 19 -24.85 -3.50 -9.43
N PHE A 20 -24.60 -2.60 -8.49
CA PHE A 20 -23.24 -2.29 -8.00
C PHE A 20 -22.93 -2.88 -6.62
N ALA A 21 -23.86 -3.63 -6.02
CA ALA A 21 -23.64 -4.27 -4.73
C ALA A 21 -22.74 -5.52 -4.81
N ASP A 22 -22.49 -6.06 -6.00
CA ASP A 22 -21.80 -7.35 -6.20
C ASP A 22 -20.37 -7.20 -6.75
N ALA A 23 -19.84 -5.98 -6.79
CA ALA A 23 -18.52 -5.69 -7.36
C ALA A 23 -17.52 -5.13 -6.33
N HIS A 24 -17.83 -5.20 -5.04
CA HIS A 24 -16.79 -5.11 -4.03
C HIS A 24 -16.10 -6.47 -3.97
N SER A 25 -15.22 -6.71 -4.95
CA SER A 25 -14.15 -7.69 -4.81
C SER A 25 -13.54 -7.45 -3.44
N GLU A 26 -13.75 -8.41 -2.56
CA GLU A 26 -12.89 -8.63 -1.43
C GLU A 26 -11.48 -8.79 -2.02
N MET A 27 -10.76 -7.69 -2.23
CA MET A 27 -9.31 -7.75 -2.15
C MET A 27 -9.07 -8.25 -0.75
N THR A 28 -8.94 -9.57 -0.64
CA THR A 28 -8.51 -10.22 0.58
C THR A 28 -7.26 -9.48 1.00
N MET A 29 -7.24 -8.91 2.21
CA MET A 29 -6.08 -8.17 2.71
C MET A 29 -4.77 -8.97 2.57
N GLY A 30 -4.87 -10.30 2.47
CA GLY A 30 -3.75 -11.19 2.18
C GLY A 30 -3.06 -10.92 0.84
N GLU A 31 -3.78 -10.69 -0.26
CA GLU A 31 -3.16 -10.49 -1.59
C GLU A 31 -2.32 -9.21 -1.64
N GLY A 32 -2.78 -8.13 -1.00
CA GLY A 32 -2.01 -6.88 -0.92
C GLY A 32 -0.71 -7.04 -0.13
N LEU A 33 -0.73 -7.85 0.94
CA LEU A 33 0.45 -8.18 1.73
C LEU A 33 1.44 -9.03 0.93
N THR A 34 0.98 -10.05 0.20
CA THR A 34 1.85 -10.93 -0.60
C THR A 34 2.57 -10.15 -1.71
N MET A 35 1.87 -9.19 -2.34
CA MET A 35 2.48 -8.31 -3.33
C MET A 35 3.57 -7.44 -2.72
N PHE A 36 3.34 -6.91 -1.51
CA PHE A 36 4.33 -6.10 -0.80
C PHE A 36 5.55 -6.92 -0.36
N GLU A 37 5.34 -8.09 0.22
CA GLU A 37 6.40 -9.06 0.54
C GLU A 37 7.24 -9.38 -0.70
N THR A 38 6.60 -9.60 -1.84
CA THR A 38 7.30 -9.88 -3.11
C THR A 38 8.18 -8.70 -3.55
N LEU A 39 7.70 -7.45 -3.42
CA LEU A 39 8.49 -6.27 -3.76
C LEU A 39 9.74 -6.17 -2.88
N VAL A 40 9.56 -6.28 -1.56
CA VAL A 40 10.66 -6.24 -0.60
C VAL A 40 11.64 -7.39 -0.84
N SER A 41 11.15 -8.60 -1.13
CA SER A 41 12.01 -9.76 -1.44
C SER A 41 12.88 -9.53 -2.67
N ASN A 42 12.36 -8.91 -3.72
CA ASN A 42 13.12 -8.61 -4.94
C ASN A 42 14.22 -7.57 -4.68
N GLU A 43 13.91 -6.56 -3.87
CA GLU A 43 14.84 -5.53 -3.44
C GLU A 43 15.99 -6.09 -2.59
N LEU A 44 15.66 -6.91 -1.59
CA LEU A 44 16.64 -7.61 -0.78
C LEU A 44 17.53 -8.53 -1.63
N SER A 45 16.94 -9.24 -2.58
CA SER A 45 17.68 -10.09 -3.52
C SER A 45 18.64 -9.28 -4.39
N ALA A 46 18.25 -8.07 -4.81
CA ALA A 46 19.13 -7.17 -5.57
C ALA A 46 20.34 -6.69 -4.75
N LEU A 47 20.17 -6.57 -3.43
CA LEU A 47 21.25 -6.28 -2.48
C LEU A 47 22.06 -7.52 -2.06
N GLY A 48 21.68 -8.72 -2.51
CA GLY A 48 22.31 -9.99 -2.13
C GLY A 48 21.95 -10.46 -0.71
N VAL A 49 20.85 -9.97 -0.16
CA VAL A 49 20.34 -10.33 1.17
C VAL A 49 19.24 -11.38 1.02
N GLU A 50 19.51 -12.60 1.47
CA GLU A 50 18.52 -13.69 1.47
C GLU A 50 17.79 -13.76 2.81
N VAL A 51 16.53 -13.31 2.84
CA VAL A 51 15.69 -13.28 4.04
C VAL A 51 14.29 -13.75 3.69
N ASP A 52 13.70 -14.56 4.56
CA ASP A 52 12.30 -14.97 4.43
C ASP A 52 11.36 -13.83 4.88
N VAL A 53 10.95 -13.00 3.93
CA VAL A 53 10.06 -11.87 4.15
C VAL A 53 8.70 -12.24 4.74
N SER A 54 8.26 -13.50 4.59
CA SER A 54 6.97 -13.97 5.15
C SER A 54 7.00 -14.11 6.67
N THR A 55 8.20 -14.14 7.26
CA THR A 55 8.38 -14.17 8.72
C THR A 55 8.43 -12.78 9.34
N LEU A 56 8.54 -11.75 8.52
CA LEU A 56 8.65 -10.37 8.96
C LEU A 56 7.28 -9.75 9.17
N THR A 57 7.19 -8.86 10.17
CA THR A 57 5.98 -8.07 10.37
C THR A 57 5.84 -6.99 9.29
N MET A 58 4.61 -6.54 9.02
CA MET A 58 4.37 -5.43 8.08
C MET A 58 5.18 -4.17 8.43
N GLY A 59 5.41 -3.92 9.72
CA GLY A 59 6.25 -2.81 10.18
C GLY A 59 7.73 -2.97 9.82
N GLN A 60 8.27 -4.18 9.91
CA GLN A 60 9.64 -4.49 9.49
C GLN A 60 9.78 -4.39 7.97
N LEU A 61 8.83 -4.92 7.21
CA LEU A 61 8.81 -4.81 5.75
C LEU A 61 8.78 -3.34 5.29
N ALA A 62 7.98 -2.49 5.95
CA ALA A 62 7.93 -1.07 5.67
C ALA A 62 9.26 -0.35 5.98
N GLN A 63 9.92 -0.70 7.09
CA GLN A 63 11.24 -0.13 7.42
C GLN A 63 12.32 -0.58 6.44
N ILE A 64 12.31 -1.84 6.04
CA ILE A 64 13.25 -2.35 5.03
C ILE A 64 13.06 -1.59 3.73
N LYS A 65 11.81 -1.37 3.31
CA LYS A 65 11.51 -0.59 2.10
C LYS A 65 12.10 0.82 2.16
N ASP A 66 11.94 1.50 3.29
CA ASP A 66 12.48 2.84 3.52
C ASP A 66 14.02 2.86 3.44
N VAL A 67 14.68 1.84 3.98
CA VAL A 67 16.15 1.69 3.89
C VAL A 67 16.61 1.43 2.46
N VAL A 68 15.93 0.56 1.70
CA VAL A 68 16.31 0.27 0.30
C VAL A 68 16.12 1.49 -0.60
N GLU A 69 15.08 2.29 -0.36
CA GLU A 69 14.81 3.51 -1.12
C GLU A 69 15.69 4.70 -0.71
N SER A 70 16.45 4.58 0.39
CA SER A 70 17.38 5.62 0.84
C SER A 70 18.57 5.79 -0.10
N ASP A 71 19.15 7.00 -0.12
CA ASP A 71 20.36 7.31 -0.88
C ASP A 71 21.66 6.80 -0.21
N GLU A 72 21.55 5.91 0.78
CA GLU A 72 22.69 5.35 1.50
C GLU A 72 23.52 4.40 0.63
N SER A 73 24.76 4.13 1.05
CA SER A 73 25.58 3.14 0.36
C SER A 73 24.99 1.73 0.53
N THR A 74 25.15 0.86 -0.47
CA THR A 74 24.69 -0.55 -0.39
C THR A 74 25.15 -1.25 0.89
N SER A 75 26.37 -0.97 1.36
CA SER A 75 26.89 -1.55 2.60
C SER A 75 26.17 -1.04 3.86
N GLU A 76 25.71 0.20 3.87
CA GLU A 76 24.92 0.76 4.98
C GLU A 76 23.50 0.23 4.93
N GLN A 77 22.88 0.17 3.74
CA GLN A 77 21.57 -0.42 3.54
C GLN A 77 21.52 -1.86 4.06
N THR A 78 22.47 -2.71 3.68
CA THR A 78 22.56 -4.10 4.17
C THR A 78 22.66 -4.16 5.68
N ARG A 79 23.52 -3.34 6.31
CA ARG A 79 23.69 -3.31 7.76
C ARG A 79 22.40 -2.89 8.47
N ASN A 80 21.71 -1.88 7.93
CA ASN A 80 20.48 -1.35 8.50
C ASN A 80 19.34 -2.38 8.38
N ILE A 81 19.27 -3.09 7.26
CA ILE A 81 18.32 -4.21 7.04
C ILE A 81 18.58 -5.34 8.05
N GLU A 82 19.83 -5.75 8.25
CA GLU A 82 20.19 -6.79 9.23
C GLU A 82 19.81 -6.41 10.66
N ALA A 83 19.84 -5.11 11.00
CA ALA A 83 19.42 -4.59 12.30
C ALA A 83 17.90 -4.56 12.49
N ILE A 84 17.11 -4.53 11.41
CA ILE A 84 15.63 -4.60 11.44
C ILE A 84 15.15 -6.04 11.61
N ILE A 85 15.91 -7.00 11.09
CA ILE A 85 15.57 -8.44 11.08
C ILE A 85 15.94 -9.13 12.39
N ASN A 86 17.06 -8.74 13.03
CA ASN A 86 17.48 -9.27 14.35
C ASN A 86 16.69 -8.67 15.51
#